data_AF-A0A498F056-F1
#
_entry.id   AF-A0A498F056-F1
#
_cell.length_a   1.000
_cell.length_b   1.000
_cell.length_c   1.000
_cell.angle_alpha   90.00
_cell.angle_beta   90.00
_cell.angle_gamma   90.00
#
_symmetry.space_group_name_H-M   'P 1'
#
loop_
_entity.id
_entity.type
_entity.pdbx_description
1 polymer ?
#
loop_
_entity_poly.entity_id
_entity_poly.type
_entity_poly.pdbx_seq_one_letter_code
_entity_poly.pdbx_strand_id
1 'polypeptide(L)'
;DIQNRVDTDDVPHGRRVLNTILLYSLKPSEGEGADVSEIVMGAYQTGDLVADVVLDLERLHGVAWHLHKLNGKYAIRDRQNPNALIRNAATDVSETAAKAEIADFITDIFGSNAYPIGFRTNDIRDIPDDREIKVVVKDDQWTQEEVEQVITNDGRGREWRNTLVFVQPSGDKAIESGTRYIDKARYIE
;
A
#
# COMPACT_ATOMS: atom_id res chain seq x y z
N ASP A 1 13.78 -11.02 -14.12
CA ASP A 1 13.65 -12.49 -14.15
C ASP A 1 12.51 -12.88 -13.23
N ILE A 2 11.52 -13.63 -13.74
CA ILE A 2 10.32 -14.02 -12.97
C ILE A 2 10.69 -14.90 -11.76
N GLN A 3 11.82 -15.62 -11.86
CA GLN A 3 12.31 -16.50 -10.79
C GLN A 3 12.67 -15.78 -9.48
N ASN A 4 12.84 -14.45 -9.50
CA ASN A 4 13.26 -13.69 -8.33
C ASN A 4 12.14 -12.89 -7.64
N ARG A 5 10.89 -12.93 -8.11
CA ARG A 5 9.83 -11.99 -7.62
C ARG A 5 8.51 -12.63 -7.24
N VAL A 6 8.28 -13.85 -7.72
CA VAL A 6 7.16 -14.68 -7.31
C VAL A 6 7.80 -15.94 -6.78
N ASP A 7 7.84 -16.08 -5.45
CA ASP A 7 8.34 -17.30 -4.86
C ASP A 7 7.46 -18.46 -5.35
N THR A 8 8.07 -19.47 -5.95
CA THR A 8 7.35 -20.68 -6.37
C THR A 8 6.67 -21.36 -5.19
N ASP A 9 7.16 -21.14 -3.97
CA ASP A 9 6.55 -21.63 -2.74
C ASP A 9 5.26 -20.84 -2.39
N ASP A 10 5.15 -19.58 -2.82
CA ASP A 10 3.98 -18.72 -2.57
C ASP A 10 2.84 -18.91 -3.60
N VAL A 11 3.15 -19.45 -4.78
CA VAL A 11 2.14 -19.81 -5.81
C VAL A 11 2.47 -21.15 -6.47
N PRO A 12 2.20 -22.27 -5.79
CA PRO A 12 2.52 -23.61 -6.26
C PRO A 12 1.96 -23.97 -7.65
N HIS A 13 0.82 -23.39 -8.03
CA HIS A 13 0.16 -23.61 -9.32
C HIS A 13 0.50 -22.53 -10.36
N GLY A 14 1.32 -21.53 -10.00
CA GLY A 14 1.46 -20.31 -10.76
C GLY A 14 1.95 -20.52 -12.20
N ARG A 15 2.91 -21.42 -12.41
CA ARG A 15 3.40 -21.77 -13.75
C ARG A 15 2.30 -22.41 -14.62
N ARG A 16 1.46 -23.27 -14.02
CA ARG A 16 0.38 -23.97 -14.73
C ARG A 16 -0.76 -23.01 -15.10
N VAL A 17 -1.09 -22.11 -14.18
CA VAL A 17 -2.03 -21.00 -14.40
C VAL A 17 -1.56 -20.11 -15.54
N LEU A 18 -0.33 -19.59 -15.48
CA LEU A 18 0.22 -18.68 -16.50
C LEU A 18 0.35 -19.34 -17.87
N ASN A 19 0.77 -20.61 -17.92
CA ASN A 19 0.84 -21.36 -19.18
C ASN A 19 -0.54 -21.51 -19.84
N THR A 20 -1.56 -21.85 -19.04
CA THR A 20 -2.92 -21.95 -19.54
C THR A 20 -3.36 -20.62 -20.13
N ILE A 21 -3.21 -19.53 -19.38
CA ILE A 21 -3.58 -18.19 -19.83
C ILE A 21 -2.83 -17.81 -21.11
N LEU A 22 -1.53 -18.09 -21.20
CA LEU A 22 -0.72 -17.81 -22.38
C LEU A 22 -1.29 -18.51 -23.62
N LEU A 23 -1.63 -19.81 -23.52
CA LEU A 23 -2.17 -20.56 -24.65
C LEU A 23 -3.49 -19.96 -25.17
N TYR A 24 -4.37 -19.53 -24.29
CA TYR A 24 -5.62 -18.86 -24.67
C TYR A 24 -5.39 -17.42 -25.19
N SER A 25 -4.31 -16.77 -24.78
CA SER A 25 -3.94 -15.42 -25.26
C SER A 25 -3.47 -15.42 -26.71
N LEU A 26 -2.99 -16.56 -27.22
CA LEU A 26 -2.51 -16.72 -28.59
C LEU A 26 -3.65 -16.95 -29.60
N LYS A 27 -4.91 -17.11 -29.16
CA LYS A 27 -6.06 -17.35 -30.04
C LYS A 27 -6.59 -16.02 -30.63
N PRO A 28 -6.52 -15.80 -31.96
CA PRO A 28 -6.92 -14.54 -32.57
C PRO A 28 -8.45 -14.34 -32.69
N SER A 29 -9.26 -15.40 -32.60
CA SER A 29 -10.64 -15.40 -33.11
C SER A 29 -11.75 -15.79 -32.11
N GLU A 30 -11.44 -16.33 -30.92
CA GLU A 30 -12.45 -16.81 -29.94
C GLU A 30 -12.56 -15.93 -28.69
N GLY A 31 -12.00 -14.72 -28.74
CA GLY A 31 -11.84 -13.84 -27.58
C GLY A 31 -10.52 -14.14 -26.88
N GLU A 32 -9.64 -13.15 -26.87
CA GLU A 32 -8.30 -13.23 -26.27
C GLU A 32 -8.37 -13.56 -24.78
N GLY A 33 -7.61 -14.57 -24.35
CA GLY A 33 -7.45 -14.92 -22.94
C GLY A 33 -8.40 -16.00 -22.44
N ALA A 34 -8.18 -16.41 -21.20
CA ALA A 34 -8.89 -17.50 -20.52
C ALA A 34 -9.80 -16.97 -19.40
N ASP A 35 -11.02 -17.48 -19.29
CA ASP A 35 -11.84 -17.28 -18.10
C ASP A 35 -11.37 -18.17 -16.93
N VAL A 36 -11.93 -17.93 -15.73
CA VAL A 36 -11.52 -18.66 -14.52
C VAL A 36 -11.74 -20.17 -14.66
N SER A 37 -12.81 -20.61 -15.34
CA SER A 37 -13.10 -22.02 -15.53
C SER A 37 -12.07 -22.67 -16.48
N GLU A 38 -11.73 -22.00 -17.58
CA GLU A 38 -10.68 -22.42 -18.52
C GLU A 38 -9.31 -22.53 -17.83
N ILE A 39 -8.98 -21.57 -16.96
CA ILE A 39 -7.74 -21.57 -16.17
C ILE A 39 -7.69 -22.73 -15.20
N VAL A 40 -8.76 -22.92 -14.42
CA VAL A 40 -8.86 -24.03 -13.46
C VAL A 40 -8.73 -25.36 -14.20
N MET A 41 -9.44 -25.55 -15.30
CA MET A 41 -9.37 -26.78 -16.09
C MET A 41 -7.97 -27.04 -16.68
N GLY A 42 -7.26 -26.00 -17.13
CA GLY A 42 -5.92 -26.15 -17.70
C GLY A 42 -4.80 -26.30 -16.66
N ALA A 43 -4.99 -25.79 -15.44
CA ALA A 43 -3.98 -25.82 -14.39
C ALA A 43 -4.11 -26.99 -13.41
N TYR A 44 -5.33 -27.54 -13.27
CA TYR A 44 -5.65 -28.59 -12.30
C TYR A 44 -4.93 -29.91 -12.59
N GLN A 45 -4.41 -30.53 -11.53
CA GLN A 45 -3.90 -31.90 -11.53
C GLN A 45 -4.54 -32.70 -10.39
N THR A 46 -4.51 -34.03 -10.52
CA THR A 46 -5.01 -34.94 -9.48
C THR A 46 -4.31 -34.69 -8.15
N GLY A 47 -5.09 -34.32 -7.13
CA GLY A 47 -4.59 -34.01 -5.79
C GLY A 47 -4.59 -32.51 -5.46
N ASP A 48 -4.78 -31.64 -6.44
CA ASP A 48 -4.91 -30.20 -6.20
C ASP A 48 -6.30 -29.84 -5.63
N LEU A 49 -6.37 -28.77 -4.84
CA LEU A 49 -7.63 -28.11 -4.51
C LEU A 49 -7.89 -26.99 -5.51
N VAL A 50 -9.11 -26.96 -6.08
CA VAL A 50 -9.51 -25.89 -7.01
C VAL A 50 -9.39 -24.50 -6.38
N ALA A 51 -9.69 -24.38 -5.08
CA ALA A 51 -9.58 -23.12 -4.35
C ALA A 51 -8.14 -22.57 -4.35
N ASP A 52 -7.12 -23.44 -4.28
CA ASP A 52 -5.72 -23.02 -4.26
C ASP A 52 -5.29 -22.51 -5.64
N VAL A 53 -5.76 -23.13 -6.72
CA VAL A 53 -5.52 -22.65 -8.09
C VAL A 53 -6.13 -21.26 -8.31
N VAL A 54 -7.33 -21.03 -7.78
CA VAL A 54 -7.99 -19.72 -7.85
C VAL A 54 -7.23 -18.68 -7.02
N LEU A 55 -6.80 -19.04 -5.81
CA LEU A 55 -6.01 -18.15 -4.95
C LEU A 55 -4.68 -17.77 -5.61
N ASP A 56 -4.00 -18.74 -6.25
CA ASP A 56 -2.76 -18.48 -6.99
C ASP A 56 -2.98 -17.57 -8.20
N LEU A 57 -4.11 -17.70 -8.91
CA LEU A 57 -4.50 -16.76 -9.97
C LEU A 57 -4.67 -15.33 -9.42
N GLU A 58 -5.30 -15.17 -8.26
CA GLU A 58 -5.46 -13.87 -7.62
C GLU A 58 -4.12 -13.27 -7.17
N ARG A 59 -3.23 -14.10 -6.61
CA ARG A 59 -1.87 -13.69 -6.22
C ARG A 59 -1.03 -13.25 -7.41
N LEU A 60 -1.11 -13.98 -8.52
CA LEU A 60 -0.44 -13.64 -9.78
C LEU A 60 -0.98 -12.34 -10.39
N HIS A 61 -2.29 -12.12 -10.28
CA HIS A 61 -2.94 -10.92 -10.78
C HIS A 61 -2.47 -9.68 -9.99
N GLY A 62 -1.68 -8.83 -10.65
CA GLY A 62 -1.09 -7.64 -10.05
C GLY A 62 0.37 -7.82 -9.61
N VAL A 63 0.95 -9.02 -9.77
CA VAL A 63 2.40 -9.24 -9.64
C VAL A 63 3.00 -9.52 -11.01
N ALA A 64 2.36 -10.41 -11.80
CA ALA A 64 2.82 -10.74 -13.14
C ALA A 64 2.62 -9.55 -14.10
N TRP A 65 3.73 -8.94 -14.55
CA TRP A 65 3.70 -7.71 -15.35
C TRP A 65 2.93 -7.84 -16.67
N HIS A 66 2.93 -9.02 -17.28
CA HIS A 66 2.29 -9.21 -18.58
C HIS A 66 0.87 -9.76 -18.48
N LEU A 67 0.35 -9.99 -17.26
CA LEU A 67 -0.98 -10.53 -17.04
C LEU A 67 -2.01 -9.40 -16.97
N HIS A 68 -3.01 -9.45 -17.85
CA HIS A 68 -4.10 -8.48 -17.95
C HIS A 68 -5.44 -9.16 -17.65
N LYS A 69 -6.39 -8.41 -17.08
CA LYS A 69 -7.79 -8.82 -16.96
C LYS A 69 -8.63 -8.00 -17.93
N LEU A 70 -9.31 -8.67 -18.86
CA LEU A 70 -10.05 -8.06 -19.98
C LEU A 70 -11.43 -8.71 -20.04
N ASN A 71 -12.49 -7.94 -19.80
CA ASN A 71 -13.87 -8.43 -19.91
C ASN A 71 -14.14 -9.74 -19.14
N GLY A 72 -13.54 -9.88 -17.94
CA GLY A 72 -13.66 -11.08 -17.11
C GLY A 72 -12.70 -12.23 -17.46
N LYS A 73 -11.96 -12.13 -18.57
CA LYS A 73 -10.91 -13.07 -18.95
C LYS A 73 -9.53 -12.57 -18.56
N TYR A 74 -8.56 -13.46 -18.48
CA TYR A 74 -7.16 -13.18 -18.21
C TYR A 74 -6.34 -13.42 -19.48
N ALA A 75 -5.41 -12.52 -19.81
CA ALA A 75 -4.57 -12.64 -21.00
C ALA A 75 -3.13 -12.20 -20.74
N ILE A 76 -2.17 -12.85 -21.40
CA ILE A 76 -0.77 -12.42 -21.47
C ILE A 76 -0.58 -11.52 -22.68
N ARG A 77 -0.08 -10.30 -22.47
CA ARG A 77 0.25 -9.34 -23.54
C ARG A 77 1.69 -8.87 -23.43
N ASP A 78 2.26 -8.49 -24.56
CA ASP A 78 3.62 -7.94 -24.64
C ASP A 78 3.77 -6.64 -23.81
N ARG A 79 2.74 -5.78 -23.84
CA ARG A 79 2.71 -4.59 -22.98
C ARG A 79 2.55 -4.97 -21.51
N GLN A 80 3.34 -4.33 -20.66
CA GLN A 80 3.21 -4.46 -19.22
C GLN A 80 1.89 -3.85 -18.72
N ASN A 81 1.29 -4.48 -17.73
CA ASN A 81 0.10 -4.07 -17.03
C ASN A 81 0.48 -2.95 -16.03
N PRO A 82 -0.04 -1.72 -16.20
CA PRO A 82 0.26 -0.60 -15.32
C PRO A 82 -0.05 -0.89 -13.84
N ASN A 83 -1.12 -1.64 -13.56
CA ASN A 83 -1.50 -1.98 -12.19
C ASN A 83 -0.47 -2.90 -11.53
N ALA A 84 0.10 -3.84 -12.31
CA ALA A 84 1.16 -4.71 -11.81
C ALA A 84 2.45 -3.91 -11.57
N LEU A 85 2.79 -2.96 -12.45
CA LEU A 85 3.94 -2.08 -12.26
C LEU A 85 3.83 -1.23 -11.00
N ILE A 86 2.67 -0.60 -10.78
CA ILE A 86 2.41 0.24 -9.59
C ILE A 86 2.50 -0.62 -8.32
N ARG A 87 1.86 -1.79 -8.31
CA ARG A 87 1.86 -2.66 -7.13
C ARG A 87 3.26 -3.16 -6.77
N ASN A 88 4.05 -3.54 -7.77
CA ASN A 88 5.44 -3.95 -7.56
C ASN A 88 6.31 -2.78 -7.12
N ALA A 89 6.17 -1.60 -7.73
CA ALA A 89 6.90 -0.41 -7.30
C ALA A 89 6.56 -0.04 -5.85
N ALA A 90 5.29 -0.20 -5.44
CA ALA A 90 4.86 0.00 -4.06
C ALA A 90 5.47 -1.00 -3.06
N THR A 91 5.77 -2.24 -3.49
CA THR A 91 6.47 -3.23 -2.65
C THR A 91 7.91 -2.81 -2.35
N ASP A 92 8.55 -2.10 -3.27
CA ASP A 92 9.93 -1.62 -3.12
C ASP A 92 10.01 -0.31 -2.29
N VAL A 93 8.87 0.28 -1.87
CA VAL A 93 8.83 1.48 -1.02
C VAL A 93 8.80 1.06 0.46
N SER A 94 9.79 1.49 1.24
CA SER A 94 9.80 1.25 2.68
C SER A 94 8.74 2.06 3.40
N GLU A 95 8.19 1.51 4.49
CA GLU A 95 7.22 2.21 5.34
C GLU A 95 7.73 3.57 5.81
N THR A 96 9.01 3.64 6.19
CA THR A 96 9.66 4.87 6.61
C THR A 96 9.66 5.92 5.49
N ALA A 97 9.92 5.53 4.24
CA ALA A 97 9.88 6.46 3.11
C ALA A 97 8.45 6.94 2.83
N ALA A 98 7.45 6.05 2.91
CA ALA A 98 6.05 6.42 2.73
C ALA A 98 5.56 7.38 3.83
N LYS A 99 5.85 7.09 5.10
CA LYS A 99 5.52 7.99 6.21
C LYS A 99 6.27 9.32 6.10
N ALA A 100 7.51 9.30 5.59
CA ALA A 100 8.25 10.52 5.32
C ALA A 100 7.52 11.40 4.30
N GLU A 101 7.02 10.86 3.20
CA GLU A 101 6.27 11.64 2.20
C GLU A 101 4.99 12.26 2.82
N ILE A 102 4.29 11.53 3.68
CA ILE A 102 3.10 12.04 4.37
C ILE A 102 3.45 13.21 5.30
N ALA A 103 4.60 13.18 5.96
CA ALA A 103 5.06 14.30 6.78
C ALA A 103 5.26 15.59 5.97
N ASP A 104 5.73 15.48 4.72
CA ASP A 104 5.85 16.64 3.84
C ASP A 104 4.46 17.17 3.46
N PHE A 105 3.52 16.29 3.10
CA PHE A 105 2.14 16.71 2.82
C PHE A 105 1.45 17.40 4.01
N ILE A 106 1.72 16.95 5.24
CA ILE A 106 1.22 17.62 6.44
C ILE A 106 1.73 19.07 6.49
N THR A 107 3.00 19.29 6.17
CA THR A 107 3.61 20.62 6.11
C THR A 107 3.01 21.47 4.99
N ASP A 108 2.71 20.86 3.84
CA ASP A 108 2.06 21.56 2.73
C ASP A 108 0.61 21.98 3.04
N ILE A 109 -0.15 21.13 3.74
CA ILE A 109 -1.57 21.38 4.07
C ILE A 109 -1.72 22.36 5.22
N PHE A 110 -0.98 22.14 6.31
CA PHE A 110 -1.12 22.93 7.54
C PHE A 110 -0.13 24.10 7.63
N GLY A 111 0.80 24.20 6.68
CA GLY A 111 1.81 25.24 6.60
C GLY A 111 3.08 24.93 7.39
N SER A 112 4.02 25.89 7.40
CA SER A 112 5.37 25.74 7.99
C SER A 112 5.38 25.47 9.50
N ASN A 113 4.26 25.68 10.19
CA ASN A 113 4.14 25.51 11.63
C ASN A 113 3.46 24.18 11.99
N ALA A 114 3.45 23.24 11.05
CA ALA A 114 2.99 21.88 11.25
C ALA A 114 4.14 20.98 11.69
N TYR A 115 3.90 20.17 12.72
CA TYR A 115 4.89 19.29 13.32
C TYR A 115 4.35 17.84 13.26
N PRO A 116 4.75 17.07 12.24
CA PRO A 116 4.36 15.67 12.12
C PRO A 116 5.20 14.79 13.06
N ILE A 117 4.55 14.23 14.08
CA ILE A 117 5.13 13.34 15.10
C ILE A 117 4.82 11.88 14.73
N GLY A 118 5.82 11.00 14.80
CA GLY A 118 5.69 9.56 14.49
C GLY A 118 5.93 9.17 13.02
N PHE A 119 6.15 10.13 12.12
CA PHE A 119 6.27 9.87 10.68
C PHE A 119 7.69 9.57 10.17
N ARG A 120 8.71 10.28 10.66
CA ARG A 120 10.10 10.16 10.16
C ARG A 120 11.03 9.61 11.22
N THR A 121 11.08 10.30 12.34
CA THR A 121 11.72 9.98 13.65
C THR A 121 11.50 11.18 14.60
N ASN A 122 10.94 12.28 14.07
CA ASN A 122 10.61 13.53 14.73
C ASN A 122 10.01 13.30 16.11
N ASP A 123 10.68 13.91 17.08
CA ASP A 123 10.40 13.78 18.48
C ASP A 123 9.47 14.93 18.90
N ILE A 124 8.64 14.69 19.92
CA ILE A 124 7.85 15.72 20.60
C ILE A 124 8.73 16.91 21.02
N ARG A 125 10.02 16.66 21.24
CA ARG A 125 11.05 17.66 21.60
C ARG A 125 11.42 18.64 20.49
N ASP A 126 11.07 18.38 19.24
CA ASP A 126 11.40 19.25 18.10
C ASP A 126 10.42 20.43 17.93
N ILE A 127 9.37 20.48 18.75
CA ILE A 127 8.37 21.55 18.71
C ILE A 127 8.93 22.79 19.43
N PRO A 128 9.24 23.90 18.71
CA PRO A 128 9.90 25.06 19.28
C PRO A 128 9.04 25.72 20.36
N ASP A 129 9.65 26.56 21.17
CA ASP A 129 8.98 27.37 22.18
C ASP A 129 9.00 28.84 21.75
N ASP A 130 7.93 29.27 21.10
CA ASP A 130 7.77 30.64 20.60
C ASP A 130 6.27 31.01 20.55
N ARG A 131 5.97 32.25 20.13
CA ARG A 131 4.60 32.80 20.13
C ARG A 131 3.73 32.29 18.98
N GLU A 132 4.28 31.60 18.00
CA GLU A 132 3.52 31.17 16.83
C GLU A 132 2.59 30.01 17.17
N ILE A 133 1.49 29.91 16.42
CA ILE A 133 0.56 28.78 16.52
C ILE A 133 1.25 27.56 15.93
N LYS A 134 1.19 26.43 16.64
CA LYS A 134 1.81 25.17 16.23
C LYS A 134 0.74 24.11 16.06
N VAL A 135 0.73 23.46 14.91
CA VAL A 135 -0.18 22.34 14.60
C VAL A 135 0.60 21.05 14.75
N VAL A 136 0.31 20.28 15.79
CA VAL A 136 1.03 19.03 16.10
C VAL A 136 0.18 17.86 15.62
N VAL A 137 0.68 17.14 14.63
CA VAL A 137 -0.07 16.07 13.94
C VAL A 137 0.57 14.73 14.27
N LYS A 138 -0.22 13.80 14.80
CA LYS A 138 0.25 12.44 15.13
C LYS A 138 -0.18 11.44 14.07
N ASP A 139 0.64 10.42 13.85
CA ASP A 139 0.30 9.30 12.97
C ASP A 139 -0.72 8.33 13.58
N ASP A 140 -0.87 8.31 14.90
CA ASP A 140 -1.91 7.55 15.64
C ASP A 140 -2.62 8.42 16.71
N GLN A 141 -3.19 7.80 17.74
CA GLN A 141 -3.92 8.51 18.81
C GLN A 141 -2.96 9.13 19.83
N TRP A 142 -3.25 10.34 20.27
CA TRP A 142 -2.54 10.96 21.38
C TRP A 142 -2.82 10.26 22.70
N THR A 143 -1.78 9.93 23.46
CA THR A 143 -1.93 9.60 24.88
C THR A 143 -1.88 10.86 25.75
N GLN A 144 -2.38 10.75 26.97
CA GLN A 144 -2.34 11.86 27.94
C GLN A 144 -0.89 12.27 28.25
N GLU A 145 0.01 11.30 28.41
CA GLU A 145 1.42 11.54 28.72
C GLU A 145 2.12 12.29 27.60
N GLU A 146 1.84 11.96 26.35
CA GLU A 146 2.44 12.61 25.19
C GLU A 146 1.96 14.04 25.02
N VAL A 147 0.66 14.29 25.23
CA VAL A 147 0.11 15.65 25.24
C VAL A 147 0.76 16.47 26.36
N GLU A 148 0.91 15.88 27.54
CA GLU A 148 1.61 16.53 28.66
C GLU A 148 3.06 16.85 28.31
N GLN A 149 3.80 15.94 27.68
CA GLN A 149 5.16 16.18 27.21
C GLN A 149 5.22 17.33 26.20
N VAL A 150 4.30 17.42 25.24
CA VAL A 150 4.25 18.54 24.28
C VAL A 150 3.99 19.86 24.99
N ILE A 151 2.99 19.91 25.89
CA ILE A 151 2.60 21.13 26.60
C ILE A 151 3.72 21.60 27.53
N THR A 152 4.34 20.67 28.26
CA THR A 152 5.39 20.97 29.25
C THR A 152 6.78 21.06 28.65
N ASN A 153 6.94 20.83 27.34
CA ASN A 153 8.23 20.74 26.68
C ASN A 153 9.14 19.71 27.38
N ASP A 154 8.62 18.49 27.55
CA ASP A 154 9.28 17.37 28.24
C ASP A 154 9.72 17.76 29.67
N GLY A 155 8.82 18.43 30.41
CA GLY A 155 9.06 18.90 31.77
C GLY A 155 10.00 20.11 31.92
N ARG A 156 10.58 20.64 30.83
CA ARG A 156 11.45 21.83 30.87
C ARG A 156 10.68 23.13 31.09
N GLY A 157 9.38 23.11 30.85
CA GLY A 157 8.52 24.28 30.79
C GLY A 157 8.63 25.01 29.44
N ARG A 158 7.61 25.82 29.17
CA ARG A 158 7.57 26.75 28.04
C ARG A 158 7.59 28.18 28.57
N GLU A 159 8.51 29.00 28.05
CA GLU A 159 8.64 30.42 28.37
C GLU A 159 7.53 31.24 27.71
N TRP A 160 7.13 30.86 26.48
CA TRP A 160 6.10 31.58 25.73
C TRP A 160 4.71 30.98 25.93
N ARG A 161 3.68 31.85 25.81
CA ARG A 161 2.28 31.43 25.73
C ARG A 161 1.99 30.81 24.36
N ASN A 162 2.41 29.57 24.18
CA ASN A 162 2.20 28.80 22.96
C ASN A 162 0.71 28.53 22.75
N THR A 163 0.27 28.57 21.49
CA THR A 163 -1.03 28.01 21.09
C THR A 163 -0.75 26.72 20.34
N LEU A 164 -1.15 25.60 20.94
CA LEU A 164 -0.94 24.25 20.40
C LEU A 164 -2.27 23.70 19.90
N VAL A 165 -2.30 23.23 18.66
CA VAL A 165 -3.45 22.54 18.07
C VAL A 165 -3.05 21.08 17.84
N PHE A 166 -3.73 20.16 18.51
CA PHE A 166 -3.47 18.73 18.39
C PHE A 166 -4.38 18.12 17.32
N VAL A 167 -3.78 17.39 16.38
CA VAL A 167 -4.48 16.69 15.31
C VAL A 167 -4.12 15.22 15.38
N GLN A 168 -5.12 14.36 15.24
CA GLN A 168 -4.98 12.91 15.20
C GLN A 168 -6.03 12.30 14.27
N PRO A 169 -5.84 11.05 13.81
CA PRO A 169 -6.88 10.29 13.14
C PRO A 169 -8.15 10.16 14.00
N SER A 170 -9.32 9.99 13.39
CA SER A 170 -10.56 9.76 14.12
C SER A 170 -10.75 8.30 14.54
N GLY A 171 -11.15 8.06 15.78
CA GLY A 171 -11.34 6.72 16.35
C GLY A 171 -10.02 5.99 16.59
N ASP A 172 -10.05 4.66 16.79
CA ASP A 172 -8.86 3.84 17.06
C ASP A 172 -8.04 3.54 15.79
N LYS A 173 -7.84 4.53 14.92
CA LYS A 173 -7.14 4.38 13.64
C LYS A 173 -5.74 5.00 13.73
N ALA A 174 -4.81 4.38 13.01
CA ALA A 174 -3.47 4.88 12.77
C ALA A 174 -3.21 5.04 11.27
N ILE A 175 -2.26 5.90 10.94
CA ILE A 175 -1.74 6.12 9.60
C ILE A 175 -0.65 5.05 9.38
N GLU A 176 -1.08 3.94 8.79
CA GLU A 176 -0.21 2.83 8.42
C GLU A 176 0.27 3.01 6.98
N SER A 177 1.54 2.69 6.68
CA SER A 177 1.95 2.49 5.30
C SER A 177 1.53 1.08 4.89
N GLY A 178 0.66 0.95 3.90
CA GLY A 178 0.17 -0.36 3.48
C GLY A 178 -0.90 -0.26 2.40
N THR A 179 -1.28 -1.43 1.88
CA THR A 179 -2.24 -1.63 0.78
C THR A 179 -3.56 -0.88 0.92
N ARG A 180 -3.92 -0.41 2.12
CA ARG A 180 -5.06 0.47 2.39
C ARG A 180 -5.09 1.74 1.54
N TYR A 181 -3.95 2.30 1.13
CA TYR A 181 -3.93 3.45 0.20
C TYR A 181 -4.34 3.05 -1.22
N ILE A 182 -3.87 1.90 -1.70
CA ILE A 182 -4.27 1.31 -2.98
C ILE A 182 -5.77 0.99 -2.93
N ASP A 183 -6.25 0.44 -1.81
CA ASP A 183 -7.67 0.15 -1.61
C ASP A 183 -8.52 1.42 -1.58
N LYS A 184 -8.05 2.51 -0.96
CA LYS A 184 -8.75 3.82 -0.99
C LYS A 184 -8.75 4.45 -2.37
N ALA A 185 -7.66 4.34 -3.14
CA ALA A 185 -7.60 4.82 -4.52
C ALA A 185 -8.62 4.10 -5.43
N ARG A 186 -8.94 2.83 -5.15
CA ARG A 186 -10.02 2.11 -5.85
C ARG A 186 -11.42 2.63 -5.58
N TYR A 187 -11.64 3.39 -4.51
CA TYR A 187 -12.94 4.02 -4.21
C TYR A 187 -13.09 5.42 -4.82
N ILE A 188 -12.07 5.91 -5.55
CA ILE A 188 -12.12 7.15 -6.33
C ILE A 188 -12.19 6.76 -7.82
N GLU A 189 -13.28 6.08 -8.20
CA GLU A 189 -13.78 5.95 -9.58
C GLU A 189 -15.28 6.22 -9.60
#